data_AF-A0ABD2X6J2-F1
#
_entry.id   AF-A0ABD2X6J2-F1
#
_cell.length_a   1.000
_cell.length_b   1.000
_cell.length_c   1.000
_cell.angle_alpha   90.00
_cell.angle_beta   90.00
_cell.angle_gamma   90.00
#
_symmetry.space_group_name_H-M   'P 1'
#
loop_
_entity.id
_entity.type
_entity.pdbx_description
1 polymer ?
#
loop_
_entity_poly.entity_id
_entity_poly.type
_entity_poly.pdbx_seq_one_letter_code
_entity_poly.pdbx_strand_id
1 'polypeptide(L)'
;MTIVRFFAEHDLFEKPSTLEICWNDDEEFANLTIRPSLSLYDWSKLTPGEEGKLLTYEDYFEFARSNDLSTLSEGVKNACQLHMCEMVSRGFFRVWTLDPFMKLINYRLPIICCEQVLSKLTNEDLYRICMAAEGESS
;
A
#
# COMPACT_ATOMS: atom_id res chain seq x y z
N MET A 1 11.62 12.29 -8.65
CA MET A 1 10.91 11.19 -9.34
C MET A 1 9.40 11.47 -9.27
N THR A 2 8.67 11.50 -10.39
CA THR A 2 7.33 12.14 -10.47
C THR A 2 6.20 11.38 -9.77
N ILE A 3 6.26 10.04 -9.73
CA ILE A 3 5.17 9.20 -9.19
C ILE A 3 5.13 9.29 -7.65
N VAL A 4 6.25 9.09 -6.97
CA VAL A 4 6.31 9.12 -5.49
C VAL A 4 5.94 10.50 -4.92
N ARG A 5 6.32 11.57 -5.63
CA ARG A 5 5.95 12.93 -5.26
C ARG A 5 4.47 13.18 -5.45
N PHE A 6 3.88 12.64 -6.53
CA PHE A 6 2.43 12.69 -6.74
C PHE A 6 1.67 12.01 -5.59
N PHE A 7 2.15 10.88 -5.07
CA PHE A 7 1.55 10.23 -3.90
C PHE A 7 1.57 11.14 -2.67
N ALA A 8 2.70 11.78 -2.39
CA ALA A 8 2.84 12.69 -1.27
C ALA A 8 2.00 13.97 -1.43
N GLU A 9 1.98 14.57 -2.62
CA GLU A 9 1.21 15.79 -2.94
C GLU A 9 -0.30 15.58 -2.83
N HIS A 10 -0.78 14.36 -3.10
CA HIS A 10 -2.20 14.01 -3.09
C HIS A 10 -2.64 13.19 -1.87
N ASP A 11 -1.78 13.03 -0.86
CA ASP A 11 -2.07 12.25 0.37
C ASP A 11 -2.56 10.82 0.07
N LEU A 12 -1.95 10.18 -0.95
CA LEU A 12 -2.32 8.84 -1.44
C LEU A 12 -1.65 7.70 -0.66
N PHE A 13 -1.10 8.01 0.51
CA PHE A 13 -0.57 7.01 1.42
C PHE A 13 -1.68 6.48 2.32
N GLU A 14 -1.73 5.17 2.50
CA GLU A 14 -2.64 4.57 3.44
C GLU A 14 -2.31 4.97 4.88
N LYS A 15 -3.35 5.32 5.66
CA LYS A 15 -3.24 5.64 7.08
C LYS A 15 -3.82 4.49 7.91
N PRO A 16 -3.06 3.95 8.89
CA PRO A 16 -3.50 2.80 9.69
C PRO A 16 -4.84 3.02 10.40
N SER A 17 -5.07 4.24 10.90
CA SER A 17 -6.31 4.62 11.59
C SER A 17 -7.54 4.57 10.69
N THR A 18 -7.39 4.79 9.38
CA THR A 18 -8.50 4.81 8.45
C THR A 18 -9.03 3.40 8.17
N LEU A 19 -8.13 2.41 8.07
CA LEU A 19 -8.49 0.99 7.93
C LEU A 19 -9.17 0.45 9.19
N GLU A 20 -8.61 0.73 10.37
CA GLU A 20 -9.17 0.24 11.65
C GLU A 20 -10.58 0.77 11.89
N ILE A 21 -10.84 2.04 11.54
CA ILE A 21 -12.20 2.61 11.61
C ILE A 21 -13.13 1.87 10.65
N CYS A 22 -12.72 1.63 9.40
CA CYS A 22 -13.56 0.95 8.42
C CYS A 22 -13.86 -0.51 8.77
N TRP A 23 -12.91 -1.23 9.38
CA TRP A 23 -13.14 -2.62 9.82
C TRP A 23 -14.07 -2.74 11.03
N ASN A 24 -14.07 -1.73 11.89
CA ASN A 24 -14.87 -1.75 13.11
C ASN A 24 -16.29 -1.23 12.91
N ASP A 25 -16.49 -0.31 11.96
CA ASP A 25 -17.76 0.40 11.78
C ASP A 25 -18.66 -0.16 10.67
N ASP A 26 -18.15 -0.98 9.74
CA ASP A 26 -18.92 -1.34 8.54
C ASP A 26 -18.79 -2.83 8.15
N GLU A 27 -19.80 -3.63 8.53
CA GLU A 27 -19.92 -5.04 8.08
C GLU A 27 -19.96 -5.14 6.54
N GLU A 28 -20.41 -4.12 5.82
CA GLU A 28 -20.41 -4.13 4.35
C GLU A 28 -18.97 -4.09 3.80
N PHE A 29 -18.07 -3.36 4.45
CA PHE A 29 -16.66 -3.28 4.04
C PHE A 29 -15.96 -4.64 4.12
N ALA A 30 -16.21 -5.39 5.20
CA ALA A 30 -15.63 -6.71 5.39
C ALA A 30 -16.10 -7.73 4.33
N ASN A 31 -17.28 -7.51 3.74
CA ASN A 31 -17.90 -8.40 2.76
C ASN A 31 -17.60 -8.03 1.30
N LEU A 32 -16.90 -6.91 1.06
CA LEU A 32 -16.51 -6.53 -0.30
C LEU A 32 -15.64 -7.60 -0.92
N THR A 33 -16.05 -8.08 -2.08
CA THR A 33 -15.41 -9.20 -2.75
C THR A 33 -14.59 -8.66 -3.93
N ILE A 34 -13.26 -8.74 -3.86
CA ILE A 34 -12.38 -8.31 -4.96
C ILE A 34 -12.51 -9.29 -6.13
N ARG A 35 -12.58 -10.59 -5.80
CA ARG A 35 -12.89 -11.67 -6.73
C ARG A 35 -13.57 -12.81 -5.95
N PRO A 36 -14.24 -13.77 -6.61
CA PRO A 36 -15.07 -14.77 -5.94
C PRO A 36 -14.42 -15.57 -4.79
N SER A 37 -13.08 -15.60 -4.71
CA SER A 37 -12.32 -16.32 -3.70
C SER A 37 -11.58 -15.42 -2.69
N LEU A 38 -11.73 -14.09 -2.75
CA LEU A 38 -10.95 -13.16 -1.94
C LEU A 38 -11.77 -11.90 -1.61
N SER A 39 -12.05 -11.72 -0.32
CA SER A 39 -12.63 -10.49 0.19
C SER A 39 -11.56 -9.41 0.41
N LEU A 40 -11.99 -8.15 0.51
CA LEU A 40 -11.14 -7.02 0.86
C LEU A 40 -10.52 -7.21 2.25
N TYR A 41 -11.25 -7.83 3.18
CA TYR A 41 -10.76 -8.16 4.52
C TYR A 41 -9.71 -9.28 4.53
N ASP A 42 -9.94 -10.35 3.75
CA ASP A 42 -8.94 -11.41 3.60
C ASP A 42 -7.67 -10.88 2.94
N TRP A 43 -7.85 -9.97 1.97
CA TRP A 43 -6.76 -9.32 1.27
C TRP A 43 -5.95 -8.39 2.17
N SER A 44 -6.61 -7.59 3.01
CA SER A 44 -5.93 -6.64 3.90
C SER A 44 -5.13 -7.32 5.02
N LYS A 45 -5.44 -8.58 5.31
CA LYS A 45 -4.68 -9.42 6.25
C LYS A 45 -3.48 -10.11 5.64
N LEU A 46 -3.32 -10.07 4.33
CA LEU A 46 -2.17 -10.69 3.69
C LEU A 46 -0.89 -10.00 4.12
N THR A 47 0.16 -10.78 4.27
CA THR A 47 1.45 -10.22 4.63
C THR A 47 2.01 -9.49 3.40
N PRO A 48 2.60 -8.29 3.60
CA PRO A 48 3.27 -7.55 2.53
C PRO A 48 4.29 -8.41 1.77
N GLY A 49 3.94 -8.89 0.57
CA GLY A 49 4.74 -9.79 -0.27
C GLY A 49 4.00 -11.05 -0.78
N GLU A 50 2.91 -11.44 -0.13
CA GLU A 50 2.01 -12.51 -0.60
C GLU A 50 0.94 -11.95 -1.57
N GLU A 51 0.61 -10.67 -1.40
CA GLU A 51 -0.41 -9.92 -2.13
C GLU A 51 -0.20 -9.91 -3.65
N GLY A 52 1.01 -9.60 -4.10
CA GLY A 52 1.35 -9.52 -5.52
C GLY A 52 1.36 -10.87 -6.24
N LYS A 53 1.25 -11.99 -5.51
CA LYS A 53 1.07 -13.33 -6.09
C LYS A 53 -0.40 -13.71 -6.23
N LEU A 54 -1.28 -13.08 -5.45
CA LEU A 54 -2.68 -13.46 -5.34
C LEU A 54 -3.58 -12.65 -6.26
N LEU A 55 -3.25 -11.38 -6.51
CA LEU A 55 -4.03 -10.49 -7.38
C LEU A 55 -3.19 -9.91 -8.52
N THR A 56 -3.82 -9.78 -9.67
CA THR A 56 -3.30 -9.08 -10.84
C THR A 56 -3.74 -7.61 -10.82
N TYR A 57 -3.11 -6.77 -11.65
CA TYR A 57 -3.59 -5.41 -11.90
C TYR A 57 -5.00 -5.38 -12.51
N GLU A 58 -5.40 -6.44 -13.21
CA GLU A 58 -6.73 -6.57 -13.79
C GLU A 58 -7.79 -6.79 -12.69
N ASP A 59 -7.51 -7.66 -11.72
CA ASP A 59 -8.41 -7.86 -10.57
C ASP A 59 -8.67 -6.55 -9.81
N TYR A 60 -7.62 -5.73 -9.65
CA TYR A 60 -7.74 -4.39 -9.06
C TYR A 60 -8.64 -3.48 -9.89
N PHE A 61 -8.42 -3.45 -11.20
CA PHE A 61 -9.12 -2.54 -12.11
C PHE A 61 -10.60 -2.90 -12.20
N GLU A 62 -10.93 -4.19 -12.25
CA GLU A 62 -12.30 -4.67 -12.25
C GLU A 62 -13.02 -4.35 -10.92
N PHE A 63 -12.36 -4.55 -9.78
CA PHE A 63 -12.95 -4.19 -8.48
C PHE A 63 -13.14 -2.66 -8.34
N ALA A 64 -12.17 -1.85 -8.76
CA ALA A 64 -12.30 -0.38 -8.75
C ALA A 64 -13.45 0.12 -9.66
N ARG A 65 -13.80 -0.66 -10.69
CA ARG A 65 -14.90 -0.35 -11.61
C ARG A 65 -16.23 -0.97 -11.21
N SER A 66 -16.24 -1.88 -10.25
CA SER A 66 -17.48 -2.54 -9.83
C SER A 66 -18.38 -1.52 -9.14
N ASN A 67 -19.69 -1.77 -9.20
CA ASN A 67 -20.67 -0.95 -8.46
C ASN A 67 -20.63 -1.24 -6.95
N ASP A 68 -19.79 -2.15 -6.47
CA ASP A 68 -19.74 -2.53 -5.06
C ASP A 68 -19.19 -1.37 -4.21
N LEU A 69 -18.34 -0.52 -4.78
CA LEU A 69 -17.90 0.71 -4.12
C LEU A 69 -18.98 1.80 -4.14
N SER A 70 -20.01 1.70 -4.97
CA SER A 70 -21.03 2.76 -5.09
C SER A 70 -21.98 2.82 -3.89
N THR A 71 -22.19 1.69 -3.20
CA THR A 71 -23.10 1.55 -2.06
C THR A 71 -22.50 2.00 -0.73
N LEU A 72 -21.17 2.04 -0.64
CA LEU A 72 -20.45 2.38 0.59
C LEU A 72 -20.59 3.86 0.95
N SER A 73 -20.30 4.20 2.22
CA SER A 73 -20.13 5.60 2.62
C SER A 73 -18.86 6.21 2.02
N GLU A 74 -18.84 7.53 1.82
CA GLU A 74 -17.70 8.22 1.18
C GLU A 74 -16.37 8.01 1.92
N GLY A 75 -16.40 7.98 3.25
CA GLY A 75 -15.20 7.70 4.07
C GLY A 75 -14.65 6.29 3.81
N VAL A 76 -15.54 5.31 3.73
CA VAL A 76 -15.20 3.91 3.48
C VAL A 76 -14.71 3.70 2.05
N LYS A 77 -15.29 4.38 1.06
CA LYS A 77 -14.78 4.39 -0.32
C LYS A 77 -13.36 4.91 -0.39
N ASN A 78 -13.10 6.05 0.24
CA ASN A 78 -11.77 6.67 0.25
C ASN A 78 -10.75 5.77 0.95
N ALA A 79 -11.13 5.15 2.07
CA ALA A 79 -10.28 4.17 2.75
C ALA A 79 -9.95 2.97 1.87
N CYS A 80 -10.96 2.40 1.20
CA CYS A 80 -10.79 1.29 0.27
C CYS A 80 -9.83 1.66 -0.86
N GLN A 81 -10.03 2.83 -1.48
CA GLN A 81 -9.20 3.33 -2.56
C GLN A 81 -7.75 3.59 -2.12
N LEU A 82 -7.54 4.14 -0.93
CA LEU A 82 -6.19 4.36 -0.39
C LEU A 82 -5.49 3.02 -0.09
N HIS A 83 -6.18 2.07 0.53
CA HIS A 83 -5.65 0.73 0.76
C HIS A 83 -5.26 0.07 -0.57
N MET A 84 -6.16 0.13 -1.53
CA MET A 84 -5.94 -0.35 -2.89
C MET A 84 -4.70 0.27 -3.53
N CYS A 85 -4.60 1.62 -3.52
CA CYS A 85 -3.45 2.37 -4.03
C CYS A 85 -2.14 1.98 -3.35
N GLU A 86 -2.14 1.84 -2.03
CA GLU A 86 -0.99 1.40 -1.24
C GLU A 86 -0.49 0.05 -1.76
N MET A 87 -1.41 -0.91 -1.91
CA MET A 87 -1.09 -2.29 -2.27
C MET A 87 -0.52 -2.40 -3.69
N VAL A 88 -1.14 -1.75 -4.69
CA VAL A 88 -0.67 -1.84 -6.09
C VAL A 88 0.65 -1.11 -6.33
N SER A 89 0.95 -0.10 -5.52
CA SER A 89 2.19 0.67 -5.62
C SER A 89 3.31 0.10 -4.75
N ARG A 90 3.00 -0.76 -3.77
CA ARG A 90 3.95 -1.35 -2.81
C ARG A 90 5.18 -1.96 -3.45
N GLY A 91 5.00 -2.75 -4.51
CA GLY A 91 6.13 -3.36 -5.23
C GLY A 91 7.08 -2.33 -5.83
N PHE A 92 6.53 -1.26 -6.39
CA PHE A 92 7.29 -0.15 -6.95
C PHE A 92 8.06 0.61 -5.86
N PHE A 93 7.40 0.97 -4.75
CA PHE A 93 8.05 1.67 -3.64
C PHE A 93 9.21 0.85 -3.04
N ARG A 94 9.04 -0.46 -2.85
CA ARG A 94 10.11 -1.33 -2.33
C ARG A 94 11.36 -1.32 -3.21
N VAL A 95 11.19 -1.51 -4.52
CA VAL A 95 12.32 -1.51 -5.46
C VAL A 95 12.96 -0.13 -5.51
N TRP A 96 12.14 0.92 -5.52
CA TRP A 96 12.62 2.29 -5.53
C TRP A 96 13.44 2.65 -4.26
N THR A 97 13.01 2.19 -3.09
CA THR A 97 13.65 2.50 -1.80
C THR A 97 14.88 1.63 -1.51
N LEU A 98 15.07 0.51 -2.20
CA LEU A 98 16.15 -0.44 -1.90
C LEU A 98 17.56 0.18 -1.93
N ASP A 99 17.90 0.86 -3.03
CA ASP A 99 19.21 1.51 -3.18
C ASP A 99 19.41 2.70 -2.22
N PRO A 100 18.44 3.64 -2.09
CA PRO A 100 18.48 4.69 -1.05
C PRO A 100 18.70 4.13 0.37
N PHE A 101 17.97 3.08 0.74
CA PHE A 101 18.10 2.45 2.05
C PHE A 101 19.48 1.82 2.24
N MET A 102 19.97 1.07 1.25
CA MET A 102 21.30 0.47 1.29
C MET A 102 22.40 1.51 1.44
N LYS A 103 22.28 2.66 0.77
CA LYS A 103 23.20 3.81 0.94
C LYS A 103 23.14 4.38 2.35
N LEU A 104 21.95 4.62 2.89
CA LEU A 104 21.76 5.15 4.25
C LEU A 104 22.44 4.27 5.32
N ILE A 105 22.30 2.95 5.20
CA ILE A 105 22.93 2.02 6.13
C ILE A 105 24.41 1.73 5.80
N ASN A 106 24.99 2.43 4.82
CA ASN A 106 26.36 2.20 4.33
C ASN A 106 26.63 0.74 3.94
N TYR A 107 25.67 0.11 3.26
CA TYR A 107 25.76 -1.26 2.75
C TYR A 107 26.11 -2.31 3.83
N ARG A 108 25.75 -2.05 5.09
CA ARG A 108 26.10 -2.93 6.23
C ARG A 108 25.29 -4.24 6.28
N LEU A 109 24.22 -4.35 5.50
CA LEU A 109 23.37 -5.53 5.46
C LEU A 109 23.36 -6.13 4.04
N PRO A 110 23.30 -7.48 3.92
CA PRO A 110 23.03 -8.13 2.65
C PRO A 110 21.69 -7.70 2.04
N ILE A 111 21.59 -7.71 0.71
CA ILE A 111 20.39 -7.27 -0.03
C ILE A 111 19.10 -7.97 0.46
N ILE A 112 19.16 -9.27 0.73
CA ILE A 112 18.01 -10.06 1.21
C ILE A 112 17.50 -9.53 2.55
N CYS A 113 18.40 -9.12 3.46
CA CYS A 113 18.01 -8.54 4.74
C CYS A 113 17.37 -7.16 4.56
N CYS A 114 17.86 -6.36 3.61
CA CYS A 114 17.25 -5.08 3.26
C CYS A 114 15.83 -5.28 2.71
N GLU A 115 15.64 -6.21 1.77
CA GLU A 115 14.33 -6.54 1.22
C GLU A 115 13.33 -6.99 2.30
N GLN A 116 13.77 -7.77 3.28
CA GLN A 116 12.95 -8.20 4.42
C GLN A 116 12.59 -7.07 5.40
N VAL A 117 13.44 -6.06 5.54
CA VAL A 117 13.14 -4.86 6.34
C VAL A 117 12.13 -4.01 5.60
N LEU A 118 12.43 -3.65 4.35
CA LEU A 118 11.57 -2.83 3.51
C LEU A 118 10.22 -3.48 3.24
N SER A 119 10.14 -4.82 3.27
CA SER A 119 8.87 -5.50 3.11
C SER A 119 7.87 -5.17 4.23
N LYS A 120 8.33 -4.83 5.42
CA LYS A 120 7.46 -4.57 6.58
C LYS A 120 6.98 -3.12 6.69
N LEU A 121 7.39 -2.27 5.76
CA LEU A 121 7.14 -0.82 5.81
C LEU A 121 5.98 -0.42 4.90
N THR A 122 5.28 0.65 5.28
CA THR A 122 4.27 1.31 4.42
C THR A 122 4.95 2.10 3.31
N ASN A 123 4.23 2.46 2.25
CA ASN A 123 4.78 3.32 1.20
C ASN A 123 5.15 4.70 1.73
N GLU A 124 4.47 5.19 2.76
CA GLU A 124 4.85 6.43 3.44
C GLU A 124 6.22 6.29 4.14
N ASP A 125 6.45 5.19 4.85
CA ASP A 125 7.74 4.91 5.48
C ASP A 125 8.85 4.78 4.42
N LEU A 126 8.57 4.06 3.33
CA LEU A 126 9.48 3.88 2.20
C LEU A 126 9.80 5.22 1.52
N TYR A 127 8.80 6.08 1.34
CA TYR A 127 8.98 7.45 0.86
C TYR A 127 9.90 8.25 1.78
N ARG A 128 9.63 8.28 3.09
CA ARG A 128 10.43 9.01 4.07
C ARG A 128 11.89 8.55 4.10
N ILE A 129 12.16 7.26 3.94
CA ILE A 129 13.52 6.73 3.81
C ILE A 129 14.23 7.34 2.60
N CYS A 130 13.56 7.43 1.46
CA CYS A 130 14.16 8.00 0.25
C CYS A 130 14.44 9.50 0.43
N MET A 131 13.51 10.24 1.01
CA MET A 131 13.72 11.67 1.30
C MET A 131 14.92 11.88 2.24
N ALA A 132 15.05 11.04 3.27
CA ALA A 132 16.19 11.08 4.18
C ALA A 132 17.52 10.76 3.47
N ALA A 133 17.52 9.83 2.50
CA ALA A 133 18.71 9.50 1.71
C ALA A 133 19.14 10.64 0.77
N GLU A 134 18.18 11.43 0.28
CA GLU A 134 18.43 12.59 -0.59
C GLU A 134 18.90 13.83 0.19
N GLY A 135 18.89 13.79 1.52
CA GLY A 135 19.21 14.93 2.37
C GLY A 135 18.09 15.97 2.44
N GLU A 136 16.92 15.65 1.90
CA GLU A 136 15.69 16.43 2.02
C GLU A 136 15.01 16.09 3.36
N SER A 137 15.72 16.36 4.46
CA SER A 137 15.11 16.44 5.78
C SER A 137 14.46 17.81 5.91
N SER A 138 13.11 17.86 5.84
CA SER A 138 12.35 19.02 6.34
C SER A 138 12.47 19.13 7.85
#